data_AF-A0A7C3P8A7-F1
#
_entry.id   AF-A0A7C3P8A7-F1
#
_cell.length_a   1.000
_cell.length_b   1.000
_cell.length_c   1.000
_cell.angle_alpha   90.00
_cell.angle_beta   90.00
_cell.angle_gamma   90.00
#
_symmetry.space_group_name_H-M   'P 1'
#
loop_
_entity.id
_entity.type
_entity.pdbx_description
1 polymer ?
#
loop_
_entity_poly.entity_id
_entity_poly.type
_entity_poly.pdbx_seq_one_letter_code
_entity_poly.pdbx_strand_id
1 'polypeptide(L)'
;MRVGGAAVLLLAPALAAPGCSRRESTRQGDTAAQAPASGGGPASRVVITGSVNKTYTPSEVSAVKIADAVGISLYEEFPCGVSVTFPLALQPGTCPIEDILNLAGTVKVFARYGEVCAEDERHYASTSGKLVLTASGKSFSGSFEFAAGHVRDKSKTIHVSGSFRNASRP
;
A
#
# COMPACT_ATOMS: atom_id res chain seq x y z
N MET A 1 42.79 21.63 -29.86
CA MET A 1 42.07 20.97 -30.97
C MET A 1 40.59 21.31 -30.85
N ARG A 2 40.04 21.99 -31.85
CA ARG A 2 38.60 22.28 -32.01
C ARG A 2 38.01 21.26 -32.99
N VAL A 3 36.89 20.63 -32.66
CA VAL A 3 35.78 20.18 -33.55
C VAL A 3 34.59 19.96 -32.59
N GLY A 4 33.47 20.73 -32.63
CA GLY A 4 32.35 20.63 -33.58
C GLY A 4 31.47 19.43 -33.18
N GLY A 5 30.20 19.53 -32.77
CA GLY A 5 29.11 20.40 -33.16
C GLY A 5 28.03 19.53 -33.82
N ALA A 6 26.79 19.53 -33.32
CA ALA A 6 25.53 19.41 -34.08
C ALA A 6 24.34 19.13 -33.13
N ALA A 7 23.38 20.05 -33.14
CA ALA A 7 22.03 19.88 -32.61
C ALA A 7 21.14 19.17 -33.64
N VAL A 8 20.13 18.42 -33.19
CA VAL A 8 18.93 18.11 -33.99
C VAL A 8 17.70 18.29 -33.11
N LEU A 9 16.95 19.36 -33.40
CA LEU A 9 15.55 19.55 -33.04
C LEU A 9 14.68 18.66 -33.94
N LEU A 10 13.70 17.98 -33.38
CA LEU A 10 12.52 17.51 -34.13
C LEU A 10 11.24 17.92 -33.39
N LEU A 11 10.54 18.88 -34.00
CA LEU A 11 9.15 19.21 -33.76
C LEU A 11 8.23 18.06 -34.23
N ALA A 12 7.09 17.88 -33.56
CA ALA A 12 5.88 17.35 -34.19
C ALA A 12 4.64 18.11 -33.68
N PRO A 13 3.73 18.58 -34.56
CA PRO A 13 2.53 19.32 -34.21
C PRO A 13 1.25 18.46 -34.10
N ALA A 14 0.33 18.97 -33.28
CA ALA A 14 -1.14 18.89 -33.18
C ALA A 14 -1.98 17.93 -34.04
N LEU A 15 -3.06 17.41 -33.42
CA LEU A 15 -4.36 17.19 -34.07
C LEU A 15 -5.50 17.47 -33.09
N ALA A 16 -6.28 18.51 -33.39
CA ALA A 16 -7.54 18.86 -32.75
C ALA A 16 -8.67 17.99 -33.32
N ALA A 17 -9.64 17.62 -32.49
CA ALA A 17 -10.91 17.03 -32.92
C ALA A 17 -12.08 17.99 -32.64
N PRO A 18 -13.10 18.03 -33.53
CA PRO A 18 -14.16 19.02 -33.56
C PRO A 18 -15.27 18.74 -32.54
N GLY A 19 -16.02 19.79 -32.21
CA GLY A 19 -17.14 19.75 -31.29
C GLY A 19 -18.38 19.02 -31.82
N CYS A 20 -19.24 18.65 -30.89
CA CYS A 20 -20.67 18.44 -31.12
C CYS A 20 -21.47 19.36 -30.19
N SER A 21 -22.48 19.97 -30.79
CA SER A 21 -23.31 21.05 -30.30
C SER A 21 -24.17 20.69 -29.08
N ARG A 22 -24.30 21.69 -28.20
CA ARG A 22 -25.54 22.26 -27.63
C ARG A 22 -26.83 21.43 -27.80
N ARG A 23 -27.36 20.96 -26.66
CA ARG A 23 -28.81 20.87 -26.42
C ARG A 23 -29.13 21.64 -25.13
N GLU A 24 -29.78 22.79 -25.28
CA GLU A 24 -30.51 23.45 -24.21
C GLU A 24 -31.78 22.64 -23.93
N SER A 25 -32.00 22.27 -22.67
CA SER A 25 -33.32 21.89 -22.17
C SER A 25 -33.43 22.30 -20.72
N THR A 26 -34.17 23.38 -20.50
CA THR A 26 -34.54 23.96 -19.20
C THR A 26 -35.44 23.01 -18.41
N ARG A 27 -35.16 22.82 -17.10
CA ARG A 27 -36.08 22.53 -15.97
C ARG A 27 -35.20 22.39 -14.71
N GLN A 28 -35.14 23.39 -13.84
CA GLN A 28 -36.04 23.65 -12.70
C GLN A 28 -36.03 22.52 -11.67
N GLY A 29 -35.47 22.82 -10.49
CA GLY A 29 -35.80 22.23 -9.19
C GLY A 29 -35.37 20.77 -9.01
N ASP A 30 -34.32 20.54 -8.23
CA ASP A 30 -34.46 19.91 -6.91
C ASP A 30 -33.09 19.82 -6.27
N THR A 31 -33.00 20.33 -5.04
CA THR A 31 -31.90 20.07 -4.12
C THR A 31 -31.91 18.57 -3.80
N ALA A 32 -31.33 17.77 -4.68
CA ALA A 32 -31.02 16.39 -4.39
C ALA A 32 -29.87 16.41 -3.38
N ALA A 33 -30.21 16.08 -2.14
CA ALA A 33 -29.26 15.75 -1.09
C ALA A 33 -28.16 14.88 -1.71
N GLN A 34 -26.92 15.36 -1.61
CA GLN A 34 -25.73 14.57 -1.91
C GLN A 34 -25.79 13.34 -1.01
N ALA A 35 -26.22 12.21 -1.56
CA ALA A 35 -26.10 10.94 -0.88
C ALA A 35 -24.63 10.79 -0.50
N PRO A 36 -24.31 10.45 0.77
CA PRO A 36 -22.93 10.15 1.12
C PRO A 36 -22.43 9.10 0.13
N ALA A 37 -21.24 9.32 -0.42
CA ALA A 37 -20.60 8.36 -1.30
C ALA A 37 -20.32 7.08 -0.49
N SER A 38 -21.30 6.17 -0.49
CA SER A 38 -21.18 4.82 0.05
C SER A 38 -20.35 3.99 -0.91
N GLY A 39 -19.04 4.24 -0.91
CA GLY A 39 -18.02 3.52 -1.69
C GLY A 39 -16.95 2.89 -0.80
N GLY A 40 -17.19 2.76 0.50
CA GLY A 40 -16.32 2.03 1.41
C GLY A 40 -16.48 0.53 1.17
N GLY A 41 -15.60 -0.06 0.36
CA GLY A 41 -15.51 -1.52 0.28
C GLY A 41 -15.35 -2.13 1.68
N PRO A 42 -15.74 -3.41 1.87
CA PRO A 42 -15.74 -4.07 3.17
C PRO A 42 -14.39 -3.84 3.88
N ALA A 43 -14.47 -3.52 5.17
CA ALA A 43 -13.31 -3.24 6.00
C ALA A 43 -12.26 -4.35 5.83
N SER A 44 -11.02 -3.94 5.65
CA SER A 44 -9.96 -4.81 5.18
C SER A 44 -9.50 -5.77 6.29
N ARG A 45 -10.13 -6.94 6.38
CA ARG A 45 -9.84 -7.95 7.40
C ARG A 45 -8.38 -8.43 7.29
N VAL A 46 -7.69 -8.52 8.42
CA VAL A 46 -6.36 -9.14 8.55
C VAL A 46 -6.54 -10.50 9.22
N VAL A 47 -5.99 -11.53 8.59
CA VAL A 47 -6.00 -12.92 9.06
C VAL A 47 -4.57 -13.33 9.37
N ILE A 48 -4.35 -13.85 10.58
CA ILE A 48 -3.08 -14.41 11.05
C ILE A 48 -3.33 -15.87 11.45
N THR A 49 -2.53 -16.79 10.92
CA THR A 49 -2.58 -18.22 11.28
C THR A 49 -1.19 -18.74 11.63
N GLY A 50 -1.12 -19.87 12.34
CA GLY A 50 0.12 -20.52 12.75
C GLY A 50 0.32 -20.48 14.27
N SER A 51 1.50 -20.05 14.73
CA SER A 51 1.78 -19.88 16.16
C SER A 51 0.91 -18.80 16.83
N VAL A 52 0.36 -17.88 16.02
CA VAL A 52 -0.72 -16.95 16.40
C VAL A 52 -1.91 -17.26 15.47
N ASN A 53 -3.10 -17.43 16.03
CA ASN A 53 -4.33 -17.61 15.27
C ASN A 53 -5.31 -16.49 15.63
N LYS A 54 -5.45 -15.52 14.74
CA LYS A 54 -6.27 -14.33 14.99
C LYS A 54 -6.85 -13.80 13.70
N THR A 55 -7.98 -13.12 13.83
CA THR A 55 -8.51 -12.34 12.73
C THR A 55 -9.10 -11.05 13.27
N TYR A 56 -8.69 -9.93 12.71
CA TYR A 56 -9.16 -8.62 13.15
C TYR A 56 -9.49 -7.71 11.97
N THR A 57 -10.35 -6.74 12.23
CA THR A 57 -10.57 -5.61 11.32
C THR A 57 -9.73 -4.45 11.86
N PRO A 58 -8.83 -3.87 11.06
CA PRO A 58 -8.03 -2.75 11.52
C PRO A 58 -8.90 -1.60 12.02
N SER A 59 -8.61 -1.09 13.22
CA SER A 59 -9.25 0.09 13.78
C SER A 59 -8.81 1.36 13.06
N GLU A 60 -7.58 1.37 12.55
CA GLU A 60 -7.01 2.43 11.75
C GLU A 60 -6.04 1.85 10.71
N VAL A 61 -6.00 2.49 9.53
CA VAL A 61 -4.97 2.28 8.51
C VAL A 61 -4.23 3.58 8.31
N SER A 62 -2.93 3.57 8.60
CA SER A 62 -2.07 4.75 8.51
C SER A 62 -0.92 4.52 7.55
N ALA A 63 -0.48 5.58 6.88
CA ALA A 63 0.71 5.56 6.03
C ALA A 63 1.70 6.61 6.53
N VAL A 64 2.93 6.19 6.79
CA VAL A 64 3.99 7.06 7.31
C VAL A 64 5.19 7.02 6.37
N LYS A 65 5.73 8.20 6.06
CA LYS A 65 6.96 8.31 5.25
C LYS A 65 8.18 7.95 6.10
N ILE A 66 9.02 7.06 5.58
CA ILE A 66 10.27 6.62 6.21
C ILE A 66 11.38 6.77 5.17
N ALA A 67 12.09 7.90 5.19
CA ALA A 67 13.03 8.27 4.13
C ALA A 67 12.37 8.18 2.72
N ASP A 68 12.87 7.29 1.85
CA ASP A 68 12.34 7.05 0.50
C ASP A 68 11.29 5.93 0.42
N ALA A 69 10.86 5.42 1.58
CA ALA A 69 9.84 4.39 1.73
C ALA A 69 8.57 4.94 2.38
N VAL A 70 7.52 4.13 2.32
CA VAL A 70 6.28 4.29 3.08
C VAL A 70 6.02 3.03 3.89
N GLY A 71 5.66 3.20 5.16
CA GLY A 71 5.14 2.14 6.00
C GLY A 71 3.62 2.27 6.10
N ILE A 72 2.89 1.23 5.67
CA ILE A 72 1.45 1.09 5.88
C ILE A 72 1.22 0.28 7.14
N SER A 73 0.62 0.88 8.16
CA SER A 73 0.25 0.23 9.41
C SER A 73 -1.25 -0.06 9.46
N LEU A 74 -1.59 -1.31 9.76
CA LEU A 74 -2.96 -1.79 9.96
C LEU A 74 -3.12 -2.18 11.43
N TYR A 75 -3.55 -1.21 12.24
CA TYR A 75 -3.60 -1.35 13.70
C TYR A 75 -4.77 -2.22 14.12
N GLU A 76 -4.48 -3.25 14.91
CA GLU A 76 -5.49 -3.94 15.70
C GLU A 76 -5.94 -3.01 16.84
N GLU A 77 -4.99 -2.69 17.72
CA GLU A 77 -5.08 -1.74 18.82
C GLU A 77 -3.78 -0.96 18.83
N PHE A 78 -3.80 0.36 18.71
CA PHE A 78 -2.57 1.13 18.61
C PHE A 78 -1.65 0.90 19.83
N PRO A 79 -0.35 0.59 19.65
CA PRO A 79 0.40 0.56 18.38
C PRO A 79 0.48 -0.83 17.70
N CYS A 80 -0.14 -1.87 18.26
CA CYS A 80 -0.12 -3.23 17.75
C CYS A 80 -0.83 -3.40 16.40
N GLY A 81 -0.18 -4.08 15.47
CA GLY A 81 -0.76 -4.40 14.17
C GLY A 81 0.22 -5.02 13.20
N VAL A 82 -0.19 -5.07 11.94
CA VAL A 82 0.66 -5.43 10.80
C VAL A 82 1.20 -4.16 10.18
N SER A 83 2.50 -4.14 9.86
CA SER A 83 3.12 -3.10 9.06
C SER A 83 3.66 -3.69 7.76
N VAL A 84 3.46 -2.98 6.64
CA VAL A 84 4.04 -3.31 5.34
C VAL A 84 4.81 -2.10 4.85
N THR A 85 6.11 -2.26 4.62
CA THR A 85 6.99 -1.18 4.14
C THR A 85 7.39 -1.44 2.71
N PHE A 86 7.33 -0.41 1.87
CA PHE A 86 7.75 -0.47 0.46
C PHE A 86 8.22 0.91 -0.05
N PRO A 87 8.91 1.00 -1.20
CA PRO A 87 9.39 2.27 -1.72
C PRO A 87 8.23 3.22 -2.02
N LEU A 88 8.37 4.51 -1.69
CA LEU A 88 7.33 5.52 -1.90
C LEU A 88 6.98 5.69 -3.39
N ALA A 89 7.94 5.44 -4.27
CA ALA A 89 7.80 5.52 -5.72
C ALA A 89 7.26 4.22 -6.37
N LEU A 90 6.92 3.20 -5.57
CA LEU A 90 6.45 1.92 -6.08
C LEU A 90 5.16 2.10 -6.91
N GLN A 91 5.19 1.59 -8.14
CA GLN A 91 4.04 1.62 -9.04
C GLN A 91 3.07 0.49 -8.70
N PRO A 92 1.78 0.60 -9.06
CA PRO A 92 0.84 -0.51 -8.93
C PRO A 92 1.35 -1.75 -9.66
N GLY A 93 1.16 -2.93 -9.04
CA GLY A 93 1.67 -4.20 -9.51
C GLY A 93 1.90 -5.18 -8.36
N THR A 94 2.39 -6.37 -8.70
CA THR A 94 2.77 -7.41 -7.73
C THR A 94 4.26 -7.32 -7.44
N CYS A 95 4.61 -7.20 -6.17
CA CYS A 95 5.98 -7.14 -5.68
C CYS A 95 6.22 -8.25 -4.64
N PRO A 96 7.39 -8.90 -4.61
CA PRO A 96 7.72 -9.85 -3.56
C PRO A 96 7.85 -9.12 -2.22
N ILE A 97 7.35 -9.74 -1.14
CA ILE A 97 7.71 -9.38 0.24
C ILE A 97 8.93 -10.22 0.59
N GLU A 98 10.03 -9.55 0.95
CA GLU A 98 11.35 -10.14 1.12
C GLU A 98 11.56 -10.68 2.55
N ASP A 99 12.60 -11.51 2.70
CA ASP A 99 13.02 -12.06 3.98
C ASP A 99 13.81 -11.00 4.76
N ILE A 100 13.16 -10.29 5.69
CA ILE A 100 13.84 -9.34 6.57
C ILE A 100 14.26 -9.97 7.91
N LEU A 101 13.81 -11.19 8.18
CA LEU A 101 14.18 -11.91 9.40
C LEU A 101 15.61 -12.48 9.31
N ASN A 102 16.02 -12.94 8.12
CA ASN A 102 17.29 -13.63 7.91
C ASN A 102 18.31 -12.86 7.06
N LEU A 103 17.91 -11.76 6.40
CA LEU A 103 18.84 -10.95 5.61
C LEU A 103 19.40 -9.78 6.41
N ALA A 104 20.71 -9.58 6.31
CA ALA A 104 21.43 -8.43 6.92
C ALA A 104 21.49 -7.20 5.99
N GLY A 105 20.75 -7.20 4.88
CA GLY A 105 20.83 -6.20 3.82
C GLY A 105 19.62 -5.26 3.74
N THR A 106 19.69 -4.30 2.82
CA THR A 106 18.57 -3.42 2.50
C THR A 106 17.50 -4.18 1.70
N VAL A 107 16.41 -4.53 2.37
CA VAL A 107 15.19 -5.01 1.73
C VAL A 107 14.33 -3.82 1.27
N LYS A 108 13.69 -3.95 0.11
CA LYS A 108 12.84 -2.90 -0.45
C LYS A 108 11.40 -3.05 0.01
N VAL A 109 10.88 -4.28 0.03
CA VAL A 109 9.50 -4.56 0.42
C VAL A 109 9.50 -5.64 1.50
N PHE A 110 8.99 -5.31 2.67
CA PHE A 110 8.97 -6.24 3.81
C PHE A 110 7.75 -5.97 4.69
N ALA A 111 7.42 -6.94 5.55
CA ALA A 111 6.30 -6.82 6.46
C ALA A 111 6.63 -7.36 7.85
N ARG A 112 5.95 -6.82 8.86
CA ARG A 112 6.10 -7.22 10.26
C ARG A 112 4.73 -7.29 10.93
N TYR A 113 4.65 -8.08 11.99
CA TYR A 113 3.53 -8.10 12.93
C TYR A 113 4.07 -7.89 14.34
N GLY A 114 3.40 -7.01 15.08
CA GLY A 114 3.64 -6.78 16.51
C GLY A 114 4.95 -6.10 16.89
N GLU A 115 5.73 -5.58 15.95
CA GLU A 115 7.05 -4.93 16.19
C GLU A 115 7.03 -3.83 17.28
N VAL A 116 5.93 -3.09 17.36
CA VAL A 116 5.76 -1.97 18.30
C VAL A 116 4.87 -2.31 19.50
N CYS A 117 4.45 -3.58 19.62
CA CYS A 117 3.72 -4.04 20.79
C CYS A 117 4.62 -4.08 22.02
N ALA A 118 4.07 -3.70 23.18
CA ALA A 118 4.74 -3.83 24.48
C ALA A 118 5.02 -5.31 24.87
N GLU A 119 4.29 -6.25 24.26
CA GLU A 119 4.51 -7.68 24.45
C GLU A 119 5.58 -8.19 23.46
N ASP A 120 6.78 -8.45 23.98
CA ASP A 120 7.93 -9.02 23.25
C ASP A 120 7.62 -10.35 22.52
N GLU A 121 6.53 -11.04 22.89
CA GLU A 121 6.15 -12.36 22.34
C GLU A 121 5.45 -12.31 20.99
N ARG A 122 5.15 -11.11 20.48
CA ARG A 122 4.38 -10.92 19.23
C ARG A 122 5.20 -10.36 18.08
N HIS A 123 6.53 -10.38 18.17
CA HIS A 123 7.39 -9.76 17.16
C HIS A 123 7.73 -10.76 16.05
N TYR A 124 7.07 -10.62 14.90
CA TYR A 124 7.28 -11.45 13.72
C TYR A 124 7.74 -10.61 12.53
N ALA A 125 8.69 -11.15 11.76
CA ALA A 125 9.27 -10.50 10.59
C ALA A 125 9.15 -11.40 9.35
N SER A 126 8.83 -10.80 8.20
CA SER A 126 8.58 -11.54 6.96
C SER A 126 9.79 -12.37 6.54
N THR A 127 9.52 -13.59 6.08
CA THR A 127 10.49 -14.50 5.44
C THR A 127 10.20 -14.69 3.96
N SER A 128 8.96 -14.47 3.53
CA SER A 128 8.54 -14.49 2.12
C SER A 128 7.12 -13.97 1.98
N GLY A 129 6.72 -13.55 0.78
CA GLY A 129 5.33 -13.19 0.50
C GLY A 129 5.16 -12.37 -0.77
N LYS A 130 4.00 -11.74 -0.89
CA LYS A 130 3.66 -10.83 -1.99
C LYS A 130 2.83 -9.65 -1.50
N LEU A 131 3.11 -8.49 -2.07
CA LEU A 131 2.30 -7.28 -2.02
C LEU A 131 1.71 -7.06 -3.41
N VAL A 132 0.38 -6.91 -3.48
CA VAL A 132 -0.32 -6.48 -4.70
C VAL A 132 -0.79 -5.05 -4.47
N LEU A 133 -0.08 -4.09 -5.05
CA LEU A 133 -0.43 -2.67 -4.97
C LEU A 133 -1.35 -2.33 -6.14
N THR A 134 -2.54 -1.82 -5.85
CA THR A 134 -3.54 -1.44 -6.87
C THR A 134 -3.63 0.07 -7.08
N ALA A 135 -3.16 0.87 -6.11
CA ALA A 135 -3.04 2.31 -6.23
C ALA A 135 -1.83 2.84 -5.45
N SER A 136 -1.14 3.84 -6.01
CA SER A 136 -0.03 4.55 -5.35
C SER A 136 0.00 6.07 -5.63
N GLY A 137 -1.12 6.62 -6.13
CA GLY A 137 -1.27 8.04 -6.47
C GLY A 137 -1.43 8.93 -5.24
N LYS A 138 -2.63 9.49 -5.05
CA LYS A 138 -2.98 10.31 -3.86
C LYS A 138 -3.14 9.46 -2.59
N SER A 139 -3.39 8.18 -2.75
CA SER A 139 -3.52 7.20 -1.69
C SER A 139 -2.98 5.85 -2.15
N PHE A 140 -2.62 5.02 -1.17
CA PHE A 140 -2.22 3.64 -1.38
C PHE A 140 -3.41 2.70 -1.18
N SER A 141 -3.51 1.69 -2.03
CA SER A 141 -4.45 0.58 -1.89
C SER A 141 -3.79 -0.70 -2.37
N GLY A 142 -4.07 -1.81 -1.71
CA GLY A 142 -3.47 -3.09 -2.06
C GLY A 142 -3.91 -4.24 -1.17
N SER A 143 -3.34 -5.41 -1.44
CA SER A 143 -3.44 -6.61 -0.60
C SER A 143 -2.07 -7.23 -0.39
N PHE A 144 -1.94 -8.00 0.68
CA PHE A 144 -0.70 -8.67 1.02
C PHE A 144 -0.95 -10.06 1.55
N GLU A 145 0.04 -10.91 1.38
CA GLU A 145 0.11 -12.24 1.96
C GLU A 145 1.59 -12.57 2.22
N PHE A 146 1.96 -12.92 3.44
CA PHE A 146 3.35 -13.25 3.78
C PHE A 146 3.45 -14.31 4.87
N ALA A 147 4.55 -15.07 4.83
CA ALA A 147 5.02 -15.87 5.94
C ALA A 147 5.98 -15.04 6.79
N ALA A 148 5.96 -15.23 8.10
CA ALA A 148 6.86 -14.57 9.02
C ALA A 148 7.30 -15.50 10.15
N GLY A 149 8.53 -15.32 10.63
CA GLY A 149 9.08 -16.02 11.79
C GLY A 149 9.21 -15.08 12.98
N HIS A 150 9.09 -15.63 14.20
CA HIS A 150 9.27 -14.86 15.42
C HIS A 150 10.75 -14.47 15.58
N VAL A 151 11.02 -13.22 15.93
CA VAL A 151 12.39 -12.66 15.93
C VAL A 151 13.31 -13.29 16.99
N ARG A 152 12.74 -13.80 18.10
CA ARG A 152 13.50 -14.48 19.17
C ARG A 152 13.36 -16.00 19.19
N ASP A 153 12.40 -16.55 18.46
CA ASP A 153 12.07 -17.98 18.47
C ASP A 153 11.70 -18.43 17.06
N LYS A 154 12.72 -18.77 16.26
CA LYS A 154 12.52 -19.09 14.84
C LYS A 154 11.69 -20.36 14.59
N SER A 155 11.36 -21.14 15.62
CA SER A 155 10.42 -22.27 15.50
C SER A 155 8.97 -21.82 15.38
N LYS A 156 8.66 -20.59 15.85
CA LYS A 156 7.33 -19.99 15.74
C LYS A 156 7.19 -19.26 14.41
N THR A 157 6.20 -19.65 13.64
CA THR A 157 5.91 -19.09 12.32
C THR A 157 4.44 -18.74 12.22
N ILE A 158 4.16 -17.67 11.47
CA ILE A 158 2.81 -17.25 11.13
C ILE A 158 2.66 -17.03 9.62
N HIS A 159 1.44 -17.16 9.14
CA HIS A 159 1.01 -16.65 7.85
C HIS A 159 0.04 -15.50 8.07
N VAL A 160 0.26 -14.40 7.35
CA VAL A 160 -0.52 -13.18 7.47
C VAL A 160 -1.08 -12.82 6.11
N SER A 161 -2.37 -12.51 6.04
CA SER A 161 -2.99 -11.95 4.85
C SER A 161 -3.91 -10.79 5.21
N GLY A 162 -4.06 -9.85 4.27
CA GLY A 162 -4.92 -8.69 4.48
C GLY A 162 -4.99 -7.78 3.26
N SER A 163 -5.69 -6.67 3.42
CA SER A 163 -5.72 -5.60 2.44
C SER A 163 -5.75 -4.24 3.12
N PHE A 164 -5.50 -3.19 2.35
CA PHE A 164 -5.67 -1.82 2.77
C PHE A 164 -6.21 -1.01 1.60
N ARG A 165 -7.02 0.01 1.89
CA ARG A 165 -7.59 0.89 0.88
C ARG A 165 -7.54 2.32 1.36
N ASN A 166 -7.35 3.25 0.43
CA ASN A 166 -7.38 4.69 0.66
C ASN A 166 -6.42 5.17 1.78
N ALA A 167 -5.28 4.51 1.98
CA ALA A 167 -4.27 4.99 2.92
C ALA A 167 -3.63 6.27 2.34
N SER A 168 -3.93 7.43 2.93
CA SER A 168 -3.49 8.73 2.43
C SER A 168 -1.98 8.78 2.28
N ARG A 169 -1.50 9.27 1.14
CA ARG A 169 -0.05 9.38 0.92
C ARG A 169 0.55 10.44 1.86
N PRO A 170 1.63 10.11 2.59
CA PRO A 170 2.32 11.05 3.48
C PRO A 170 3.24 12.02 2.71
#